data_AF-A0A067P7S9-F1
#
_entry.id   AF-A0A067P7S9-F1
#
_cell.length_a   1.000
_cell.length_b   1.000
_cell.length_c   1.000
_cell.angle_alpha   90.00
_cell.angle_beta   90.00
_cell.angle_gamma   90.00
#
_symmetry.space_group_name_H-M   'P 1'
#
loop_
_entity.id
_entity.type
_entity.pdbx_description
1 polymer ?
#
loop_
_entity_poly.entity_id
_entity_poly.type
_entity_poly.pdbx_seq_one_letter_code
_entity_poly.pdbx_strand_id
1 'polypeptide(L)'
;GVVDIKYCRVRIRKIPSAKCECDTTEETVHHFLFDCPLYRRERWKMERRIGRDAKDLKYLLGTKEGMVETLLFVGDTGRLHRQFGDVHLSIPMDD
;
A
#
# COMPACT_ATOMS: atom_id res chain seq x y z
N GLY A 1 2.37 -4.12 -24.25
CA GLY A 1 2.56 -5.36 -23.50
C GLY A 1 1.67 -5.31 -22.28
N VAL A 2 0.68 -6.18 -22.22
CA VAL A 2 -0.20 -6.30 -21.05
C VAL A 2 0.56 -7.04 -19.96
N VAL A 3 0.65 -6.43 -18.78
CA VAL A 3 1.26 -7.06 -17.60
C VAL A 3 0.29 -8.16 -17.15
N ASP A 4 0.66 -9.41 -17.42
CA ASP A 4 -0.13 -10.59 -17.08
C ASP A 4 -0.13 -10.78 -15.56
N ILE A 5 -1.20 -10.38 -14.88
CA ILE A 5 -1.47 -10.72 -13.48
C ILE A 5 -1.89 -12.21 -13.46
N LYS A 6 -0.92 -13.10 -13.66
CA LYS A 6 -1.12 -14.55 -13.59
C LYS A 6 -1.43 -14.96 -12.14
N TYR A 7 -2.72 -14.96 -11.81
CA TYR A 7 -3.33 -15.67 -10.69
C TYR A 7 -2.64 -15.53 -9.31
N CYS A 8 -2.90 -14.42 -8.62
CA CYS A 8 -2.68 -14.31 -7.18
C CYS A 8 -3.84 -14.99 -6.41
N ARG A 9 -3.83 -16.33 -6.32
CA ARG A 9 -4.85 -17.10 -5.57
C ARG A 9 -4.48 -17.19 -4.09
N VAL A 10 -4.36 -16.03 -3.43
CA VAL A 10 -4.05 -15.93 -1.99
C VAL A 10 -5.36 -15.86 -1.21
N ARG A 11 -5.50 -16.72 -0.19
CA ARG A 11 -6.66 -16.68 0.72
C ARG A 11 -6.45 -15.53 1.70
N ILE A 12 -6.95 -14.35 1.35
CA ILE A 12 -6.92 -13.19 2.24
C ILE A 12 -7.77 -13.52 3.46
N ARG A 13 -7.12 -13.63 4.63
CA ARG A 13 -7.85 -13.82 5.90
C ARG A 13 -8.67 -12.57 6.18
N LYS A 14 -9.96 -12.76 6.44
CA LYS A 14 -10.84 -11.69 6.91
C LYS A 14 -10.48 -11.40 8.37
N ILE A 15 -10.04 -10.19 8.63
CA ILE A 15 -9.82 -9.70 10.00
C ILE A 15 -11.19 -9.48 10.69
N PRO A 16 -11.31 -9.78 11.98
CA PRO A 16 -12.59 -9.73 12.71
C PRO A 16 -13.08 -8.29 12.95
N SER A 17 -12.20 -7.31 12.85
CA SER A 17 -12.51 -5.89 13.05
C SER A 17 -11.92 -5.08 11.92
N ALA A 18 -12.70 -4.12 11.42
CA ALA A 18 -12.23 -3.11 10.48
C ALA A 18 -11.51 -1.94 11.20
N LYS A 19 -11.36 -1.97 12.54
CA LYS A 19 -10.67 -0.89 13.27
C LYS A 19 -9.20 -0.80 12.89
N CYS A 20 -8.74 0.42 12.61
CA CYS A 20 -7.32 0.70 12.47
C CYS A 20 -6.64 0.66 13.84
N GLU A 21 -5.37 0.27 13.87
CA GLU A 21 -4.52 0.26 15.08
C GLU A 21 -4.26 1.66 15.64
N CYS A 22 -4.61 2.72 14.89
CA CYS A 22 -4.53 4.10 15.38
C CYS A 22 -5.68 4.48 16.33
N ASP A 23 -6.67 3.59 16.52
CA ASP A 23 -7.86 3.74 17.37
C ASP A 23 -8.77 4.94 17.04
N THR A 24 -8.51 5.69 15.97
CA THR A 24 -9.33 6.85 15.60
C THR A 24 -10.52 6.50 14.72
N THR A 25 -10.38 5.54 13.81
CA THR A 25 -11.40 5.21 12.80
C THR A 25 -11.27 3.76 12.30
N GLU A 26 -12.22 3.34 11.46
CA GLU A 26 -12.03 2.15 10.63
C GLU A 26 -10.88 2.35 9.63
N GLU A 27 -10.14 1.27 9.38
CA GLU A 27 -9.09 1.18 8.38
C GLU A 27 -9.72 1.02 7.00
N THR A 28 -9.91 2.15 6.32
CA THR A 28 -10.26 2.20 4.90
C THR A 28 -9.01 2.41 4.05
N VAL A 29 -9.10 2.15 2.74
CA VAL A 29 -8.01 2.46 1.79
C VAL A 29 -7.61 3.94 1.89
N HIS A 30 -8.59 4.84 2.00
CA HIS A 30 -8.35 6.27 2.15
C HIS A 30 -7.62 6.58 3.46
N HIS A 31 -8.11 6.05 4.58
CA HIS A 31 -7.46 6.26 5.88
C HIS A 31 -6.01 5.76 5.86
N PHE A 32 -5.78 4.55 5.36
CA PHE A 32 -4.44 3.96 5.29
C PHE A 32 -3.48 4.81 4.42
N LEU A 33 -3.92 5.20 3.22
CA LEU A 33 -3.09 5.89 2.23
C LEU A 33 -2.93 7.40 2.47
N PHE A 34 -3.82 8.05 3.23
CA PHE A 34 -3.81 9.52 3.35
C PHE A 34 -3.85 10.03 4.80
N ASP A 35 -4.59 9.37 5.69
CA ASP A 35 -4.96 9.99 6.98
C ASP A 35 -4.26 9.37 8.20
N CYS A 36 -3.98 8.07 8.18
CA CYS A 36 -3.60 7.29 9.35
C CYS A 36 -2.32 7.83 10.01
N PRO A 37 -2.36 8.34 11.25
CA PRO A 37 -1.21 8.98 11.87
C PRO A 37 -0.02 8.04 12.07
N LEU A 38 -0.27 6.73 12.19
CA LEU A 38 0.77 5.71 12.34
C LEU A 38 1.73 5.64 11.15
N TYR A 39 1.25 5.95 9.94
CA TYR A 39 2.01 5.82 8.70
C TYR A 39 2.44 7.18 8.13
N ARG A 40 2.45 8.22 8.96
CA ARG A 40 2.79 9.59 8.53
C ARG A 40 4.20 9.66 7.94
N ARG A 41 5.16 8.94 8.51
CA ARG A 41 6.56 8.98 8.05
C ARG A 41 6.71 8.28 6.70
N GLU A 42 6.05 7.14 6.53
CA GLU A 42 6.06 6.33 5.32
C GLU A 42 5.33 7.07 4.19
N ARG A 43 4.20 7.73 4.49
CA ARG A 43 3.54 8.62 3.53
C ARG A 43 4.43 9.77 3.12
N TRP A 44 5.10 10.42 4.07
CA TRP A 44 6.01 11.51 3.74
C TRP A 44 7.13 11.05 2.79
N LYS A 45 7.65 9.83 2.94
CA LYS A 45 8.62 9.26 1.97
C LYS A 45 8.00 9.08 0.57
N MET A 46 6.77 8.56 0.49
CA MET A 46 6.05 8.41 -0.78
C MET A 46 5.80 9.78 -1.44
N GLU A 47 5.31 10.76 -0.68
CA GLU A 47 5.11 12.15 -1.12
C GLU A 47 6.42 12.78 -1.63
N ARG A 48 7.57 12.45 -1.03
CA ARG A 48 8.87 12.93 -1.50
C ARG A 48 9.31 12.32 -2.84
N ARG A 49 8.80 11.14 -3.21
CA ARG A 49 9.15 10.45 -4.46
C ARG A 49 8.27 10.87 -5.64
N ILE A 50 6.96 11.06 -5.43
CA ILE A 50 6.00 11.40 -6.51
C ILE A 50 5.27 12.73 -6.33
N GLY A 51 5.60 13.50 -5.29
CA GLY A 51 5.10 14.87 -5.12
C GLY A 51 3.58 14.95 -4.94
N ARG A 52 2.93 15.80 -5.73
CA ARG A 52 1.47 16.06 -5.62
C ARG A 52 0.63 14.85 -5.98
N ASP A 53 1.15 13.96 -6.81
CA ASP A 53 0.44 12.78 -7.27
C ASP A 53 0.22 11.75 -6.14
N ALA A 54 0.99 11.84 -5.05
CA ALA A 54 0.79 11.07 -3.82
C ALA A 54 -0.55 11.33 -3.13
N LYS A 55 -1.30 12.38 -3.54
CA LYS A 55 -2.61 12.72 -2.97
C LYS A 55 -3.78 12.33 -3.89
N ASP A 56 -3.50 11.74 -5.04
CA ASP A 56 -4.53 11.28 -5.98
C ASP A 56 -4.65 9.75 -5.92
N LEU A 57 -5.75 9.27 -5.35
CA LEU A 57 -6.06 7.85 -5.26
C LEU A 57 -6.13 7.17 -6.64
N LYS A 58 -6.62 7.89 -7.66
CA LYS A 58 -6.71 7.34 -9.03
C LYS A 58 -5.33 7.19 -9.64
N TYR A 59 -4.42 8.12 -9.37
CA TYR A 59 -3.03 8.00 -9.80
C TYR A 59 -2.33 6.82 -9.11
N LEU A 60 -2.42 6.77 -7.78
CA LEU A 60 -1.77 5.74 -6.94
C LEU A 60 -2.19 4.31 -7.31
N LEU A 61 -3.47 4.11 -7.62
CA LEU A 61 -4.01 2.78 -7.90
C LEU A 61 -4.27 2.50 -9.39
N GLY A 62 -4.11 3.50 -10.26
CA GLY A 62 -4.45 3.44 -11.68
C GLY A 62 -3.27 3.52 -12.64
N THR A 63 -2.06 3.82 -12.14
CA THR A 63 -0.84 3.94 -12.97
C THR A 63 0.24 2.94 -12.50
N LYS A 64 1.15 2.52 -13.40
CA LYS A 64 2.24 1.61 -13.04
C LYS A 64 3.13 2.24 -11.97
N GLU A 65 3.49 3.51 -12.18
CA GLU A 65 4.33 4.32 -11.30
C GLU A 65 3.68 4.49 -9.92
N GLY A 66 2.40 4.89 -9.88
CA GLY A 66 1.65 5.02 -8.63
C GLY A 66 1.51 3.70 -7.88
N MET A 67 1.32 2.59 -8.58
CA MET A 67 1.23 1.27 -7.96
C MET A 67 2.55 0.82 -7.35
N VAL A 68 3.68 1.04 -8.04
CA VAL A 68 5.02 0.75 -7.49
C VAL A 68 5.23 1.52 -6.19
N GLU A 69 4.89 2.80 -6.19
CA GLU A 69 5.05 3.66 -5.02
C GLU A 69 4.12 3.27 -3.86
N THR A 70 2.89 2.86 -4.19
CA THR A 70 1.95 2.32 -3.21
C THR A 70 2.48 1.03 -2.60
N LEU A 71 3.08 0.13 -3.39
CA LEU A 71 3.66 -1.11 -2.89
C LEU A 71 4.88 -0.85 -2.00
N LEU A 72 5.73 0.11 -2.36
CA LEU A 72 6.85 0.55 -1.51
C LEU A 72 6.36 1.13 -0.18
N PHE A 73 5.32 1.97 -0.21
CA PHE A 73 4.67 2.48 1.00
C PHE A 73 4.14 1.34 1.88
N VAL A 74 3.40 0.39 1.30
CA VAL A 74 2.88 -0.79 2.02
C VAL A 74 4.03 -1.60 2.64
N GLY A 75 5.12 -1.81 1.91
CA GLY A 75 6.33 -2.48 2.43
C GLY A 75 6.95 -1.71 3.61
N ASP A 76 7.15 -0.40 3.45
CA ASP A 76 7.69 0.49 4.47
C ASP A 76 6.85 0.49 5.76
N THR A 77 5.52 0.31 5.67
CA THR A 77 4.64 0.25 6.85
C THR A 77 4.77 -1.06 7.65
N GLY A 78 5.32 -2.11 7.03
CA GLY A 78 5.33 -3.47 7.57
C GLY A 78 3.92 -4.04 7.83
N ARG A 79 2.86 -3.43 7.29
CA ARG A 79 1.47 -3.79 7.59
C ARG A 79 1.17 -5.22 7.18
N LEU A 80 1.60 -5.62 5.97
CA LEU A 80 1.41 -6.97 5.47
C LEU A 80 2.27 -7.99 6.20
N HIS A 81 3.49 -7.62 6.63
CA HIS A 81 4.33 -8.52 7.42
C HIS A 81 3.66 -8.88 8.75
N ARG A 82 3.09 -7.88 9.44
CA ARG A 82 2.31 -8.11 10.68
C ARG A 82 1.08 -9.01 10.46
N GLN A 83 0.45 -8.94 9.30
CA GLN A 83 -0.79 -9.68 9.03
C GLN A 83 -0.55 -11.09 8.44
N PHE A 84 0.55 -11.28 7.69
CA PHE A 84 0.78 -12.49 6.88
C PHE A 84 2.15 -13.15 7.10
N GLY A 85 3.07 -12.56 7.88
CA GLY A 85 4.47 -13.03 7.99
C GLY A 85 5.36 -12.49 6.87
N ASP A 86 6.54 -13.08 6.63
CA ASP A 86 7.45 -12.58 5.59
C ASP A 86 6.81 -12.58 4.19
N VAL A 87 6.60 -11.37 3.65
CA VAL A 87 6.11 -11.15 2.29
C VAL A 87 7.30 -10.77 1.41
N HIS A 88 7.71 -11.69 0.53
CA HIS A 88 8.77 -11.42 -0.44
C HIS A 88 8.18 -10.71 -1.67
N LEU A 89 8.33 -9.39 -1.74
CA LEU A 89 7.98 -8.60 -2.93
C LEU A 89 9.17 -8.59 -3.90
N SER A 90 9.15 -9.50 -4.88
CA SER A 90 10.02 -9.40 -6.05
C SER A 90 9.43 -8.37 -7.01
N ILE A 91 9.84 -7.10 -6.91
CA ILE A 91 9.50 -6.09 -7.94
C ILE A 91 10.50 -6.29 -9.09
N PRO A 92 10.08 -6.73 -10.28
CA PRO A 92 10.96 -6.72 -11.44
C PRO A 92 11.26 -5.26 -11.76
N MET A 93 12.52 -4.85 -11.62
CA MET A 93 13.01 -3.63 -12.25
C MET A 93 13.30 -4.01 -13.70
N ASP A 94 12.44 -3.56 -14.62
CA ASP A 94 12.68 -3.72 -16.05
C ASP A 94 13.88 -2.79 -16.43
N ASP A 95 14.95 -3.37 -16.98
CA ASP A 95 16.08 -2.66 -17.63
C ASP A 95 15.68 -2.04 -18.98
#